data_AF-A0A9W4XDT6-F1
#
_entry.id   AF-A0A9W4XDT6-F1
#
_cell.length_a   1.000
_cell.length_b   1.000
_cell.length_c   1.000
_cell.angle_alpha   90.00
_cell.angle_beta   90.00
_cell.angle_gamma   90.00
#
_symmetry.space_group_name_H-M   'P 1'
#
loop_
_entity.id
_entity.type
_entity.pdbx_description
1 polymer ?
#
loop_
_entity_poly.entity_id
_entity_poly.type
_entity_poly.pdbx_seq_one_letter_code
_entity_poly.pdbx_strand_id
1 'polypeptide(L)'
;MIKKRFLFSIMLLGGSFAISIVNAKPINARDSHESTQGKNQQNTQNNPSLDTHEEYISQPIVKKISFTGNTIFSSEVLLKAIPLKIQDVANANIIMDSMVKIAQIYKTKNIKVTITPVLEKIAISSTQIQFDIHEQLTGNAN
;
A
#
# COMPACT_ATOMS: atom_id res chain seq x y z
N MET A 1 -18.89 -17.09 16.94
CA MET A 1 -18.61 -15.85 16.17
C MET A 1 -17.64 -16.21 15.05
N ILE A 2 -18.11 -16.27 13.80
CA ILE A 2 -17.27 -16.63 12.64
C ILE A 2 -16.55 -15.37 12.14
N LYS A 3 -15.22 -15.32 12.30
CA LYS A 3 -14.37 -14.26 11.75
C LYS A 3 -14.24 -14.47 10.24
N LYS A 4 -14.88 -13.62 9.44
CA LYS A 4 -14.68 -13.58 7.98
C LYS A 4 -13.29 -13.00 7.71
N ARG A 5 -12.39 -13.81 7.15
CA ARG A 5 -11.05 -13.40 6.72
C ARG A 5 -11.10 -13.10 5.22
N PHE A 6 -10.83 -11.86 4.84
CA PHE A 6 -10.68 -11.47 3.44
C PHE A 6 -9.21 -11.76 3.05
N LEU A 7 -9.01 -12.73 2.15
CA LEU A 7 -7.69 -13.14 1.67
C LEU A 7 -7.38 -12.39 0.37
N PHE A 8 -6.43 -11.46 0.40
CA PHE A 8 -5.75 -10.97 -0.79
C PHE A 8 -4.31 -11.47 -0.74
N SER A 9 -4.00 -12.50 -1.53
CA SER A 9 -2.66 -13.06 -1.67
C SER A 9 -2.06 -12.54 -2.95
N ILE A 10 -1.03 -11.67 -2.86
CA ILE A 10 -0.29 -11.17 -4.01
C ILE A 10 1.07 -11.86 -4.03
N MET A 11 1.28 -12.76 -4.99
CA MET A 11 2.61 -13.26 -5.35
C MET A 11 3.30 -12.23 -6.24
N LEU A 12 4.34 -11.56 -5.73
CA LEU A 12 5.25 -10.78 -6.58
C LEU A 12 6.29 -11.72 -7.20
N LEU A 13 6.09 -12.07 -8.47
CA LEU A 13 7.17 -12.55 -9.33
C LEU A 13 8.05 -11.35 -9.69
N GLY A 14 9.33 -11.41 -9.34
CA GLY A 14 10.31 -10.37 -9.61
C GLY A 14 10.53 -10.17 -11.11
N GLY A 15 9.88 -9.16 -11.68
CA GLY A 15 10.22 -8.58 -12.98
C GLY A 15 11.11 -7.36 -12.80
N SER A 16 12.28 -7.36 -13.44
CA SER A 16 13.17 -6.20 -13.50
C SER A 16 12.56 -5.14 -14.44
N PHE A 17 12.08 -4.03 -13.89
CA PHE A 17 11.75 -2.85 -14.70
C PHE A 17 12.97 -1.94 -14.77
N ALA A 18 13.60 -1.86 -15.94
CA ALA A 18 14.55 -0.81 -16.26
C ALA A 18 13.76 0.44 -16.68
N ILE A 19 13.87 1.52 -15.90
CA ILE A 19 13.29 2.82 -16.25
C ILE A 19 14.36 3.58 -17.03
N SER A 20 14.15 3.73 -18.34
CA SER A 20 14.96 4.63 -19.18
C SER A 20 14.47 6.07 -18.95
N ILE A 21 15.39 6.93 -18.53
CA ILE A 21 15.16 8.35 -18.28
C ILE A 21 15.17 9.06 -19.66
N VAL A 22 14.04 9.61 -20.09
CA VAL A 22 13.98 10.47 -21.28
C VAL A 22 14.14 11.92 -20.84
N ASN A 23 15.21 12.55 -21.32
CA ASN A 23 15.52 13.97 -21.15
C ASN A 23 14.84 14.76 -22.29
N ALA A 24 13.91 15.66 -21.98
CA ALA A 24 13.35 16.59 -22.95
C ALA A 24 13.30 18.02 -22.39
N LYS A 25 14.09 18.91 -23.00
CA LYS A 25 14.12 20.36 -22.81
C LYS A 25 13.05 21.02 -23.73
N PRO A 26 12.43 22.16 -23.36
CA PRO A 26 11.15 22.59 -23.93
C PRO A 26 11.31 23.44 -25.19
N ILE A 27 10.31 23.40 -26.07
CA ILE A 27 10.19 24.27 -27.26
C ILE A 27 8.89 25.08 -27.15
N ASN A 28 9.05 26.40 -27.18
CA ASN A 28 8.00 27.41 -27.37
C ASN A 28 7.71 27.60 -28.87
N ALA A 29 6.43 27.63 -29.25
CA ALA A 29 5.85 28.37 -30.40
C ALA A 29 4.32 28.24 -30.25
N ARG A 30 3.55 29.28 -29.93
CA ARG A 30 3.16 30.50 -30.70
C ARG A 30 2.12 30.22 -31.80
N ASP A 31 1.02 30.98 -31.69
CA ASP A 31 -0.01 31.39 -32.66
C ASP A 31 -1.27 30.52 -32.97
N SER A 32 -2.38 30.96 -32.36
CA SER A 32 -3.58 31.57 -33.00
C SER A 32 -4.71 30.78 -33.66
N HIS A 33 -5.92 31.33 -33.42
CA HIS A 33 -7.21 31.25 -34.13
C HIS A 33 -8.08 29.99 -33.95
N GLU A 34 -9.24 30.11 -33.28
CA GLU A 34 -10.58 30.47 -33.81
C GLU A 34 -11.31 29.20 -34.27
N SER A 35 -12.38 28.70 -33.66
CA SER A 35 -13.73 29.25 -33.71
C SER A 35 -14.71 28.23 -33.11
N THR A 36 -15.77 28.76 -32.49
CA THR A 36 -17.14 28.21 -32.45
C THR A 36 -17.38 26.82 -31.85
N GLN A 37 -17.91 26.79 -30.62
CA GLN A 37 -19.03 25.91 -30.29
C GLN A 37 -20.01 26.63 -29.36
N GLY A 38 -21.14 27.04 -29.93
CA GLY A 38 -22.37 27.15 -29.17
C GLY A 38 -22.91 25.75 -28.89
N LYS A 39 -23.44 25.54 -27.68
CA LYS A 39 -24.71 24.85 -27.45
C LYS A 39 -25.09 24.91 -25.97
N ASN A 40 -26.33 25.31 -25.78
CA ASN A 40 -27.14 25.25 -24.58
C ASN A 40 -26.94 23.98 -23.74
N GLN A 41 -26.98 24.11 -22.42
CA GLN A 41 -28.02 23.49 -21.57
C GLN A 41 -27.82 23.93 -20.11
N GLN A 42 -28.49 25.02 -19.71
CA GLN A 42 -28.95 25.15 -18.33
C GLN A 42 -30.08 24.14 -18.15
N ASN A 43 -29.80 23.03 -17.47
CA ASN A 43 -30.83 22.17 -16.91
C ASN A 43 -30.81 22.34 -15.39
N THR A 44 -31.77 23.12 -14.92
CA THR A 44 -32.05 23.38 -13.51
C THR A 44 -32.50 22.10 -12.81
N GLN A 45 -31.91 21.91 -11.63
CA GLN A 45 -32.49 21.36 -10.40
C GLN A 45 -33.42 20.16 -10.56
N ASN A 46 -32.94 19.00 -10.11
CA ASN A 46 -33.62 18.13 -9.16
C ASN A 46 -32.60 17.11 -8.65
N ASN A 47 -31.85 17.45 -7.59
CA ASN A 47 -31.12 16.45 -6.85
C ASN A 47 -31.66 16.46 -5.42
N PRO A 48 -32.27 15.36 -4.93
CA PRO A 48 -32.69 15.29 -3.54
C PRO A 48 -31.45 15.41 -2.67
N SER A 49 -31.47 16.37 -1.76
CA SER A 49 -30.51 16.53 -0.67
C SER A 49 -30.52 15.25 0.16
N LEU A 50 -29.59 14.35 -0.16
CA LEU A 50 -29.31 13.16 0.61
C LEU A 50 -28.54 13.62 1.84
N ASP A 51 -29.28 13.95 2.89
CA ASP A 51 -28.80 14.29 4.24
C ASP A 51 -28.28 13.01 4.94
N THR A 52 -27.41 12.28 4.24
CA THR A 52 -26.63 11.21 4.84
C THR A 52 -25.45 11.91 5.49
N HIS A 53 -25.48 11.97 6.82
CA HIS A 53 -24.26 12.13 7.61
C HIS A 53 -23.31 11.00 7.21
N GLU A 54 -22.53 11.22 6.14
CA GLU A 54 -21.36 10.41 5.85
C GLU A 54 -20.45 10.59 7.06
N GLU A 55 -20.50 9.61 7.96
CA GLU A 55 -19.54 9.47 9.04
C GLU A 55 -18.17 9.45 8.36
N TYR A 56 -17.48 10.59 8.40
CA TYR A 56 -16.20 10.78 7.75
C TYR A 56 -15.23 9.79 8.37
N ILE A 57 -15.07 8.63 7.74
CA ILE A 57 -14.24 7.55 8.29
C ILE A 57 -12.79 7.98 8.10
N SER A 58 -12.26 8.68 9.11
CA SER A 58 -10.85 9.04 9.16
C SER A 58 -10.02 7.78 8.99
N GLN A 59 -9.01 7.82 8.12
CA GLN A 59 -8.08 6.70 7.96
C GLN A 59 -7.44 6.37 9.32
N PRO A 60 -7.42 5.09 9.73
CA PRO A 60 -7.00 4.75 11.09
C PRO A 60 -5.50 4.96 11.29
N ILE A 61 -5.13 5.40 12.49
CA ILE A 61 -3.74 5.57 12.91
C ILE A 61 -3.17 4.24 13.39
N VAL A 62 -1.95 3.92 12.98
CA VAL A 62 -1.23 2.72 13.41
C VAL A 62 -0.76 2.88 14.85
N LYS A 63 -1.29 2.06 15.77
CA LYS A 63 -0.90 2.07 17.19
C LYS A 63 0.13 1.02 17.54
N LYS A 64 0.22 -0.04 16.74
CA LYS A 64 1.14 -1.14 16.98
C LYS A 64 1.52 -1.81 15.67
N ILE A 65 2.80 -2.19 15.58
CA ILE A 65 3.34 -3.02 14.51
C ILE A 65 3.95 -4.26 15.15
N SER A 66 3.60 -5.44 14.65
CA SER A 66 4.17 -6.72 15.09
C SER A 66 4.55 -7.60 13.90
N PHE A 67 5.39 -8.59 14.18
CA PHE A 67 5.86 -9.58 13.21
C PHE A 67 5.68 -10.97 13.81
N THR A 68 5.27 -11.92 12.99
CA THR A 68 5.22 -13.34 13.38
C THR A 68 5.89 -14.19 12.31
N GLY A 69 6.41 -15.35 12.71
CA GLY A 69 7.10 -16.28 11.81
C GLY A 69 8.49 -15.81 11.33
N ASN A 70 8.98 -14.68 11.85
CA ASN A 70 10.35 -14.21 11.62
C ASN A 70 11.34 -14.91 12.55
N THR A 71 11.93 -16.03 12.12
CA THR A 71 12.92 -16.78 12.92
C THR A 71 14.35 -16.34 12.64
N ILE A 72 14.60 -15.81 11.43
CA ILE A 72 15.95 -15.44 10.97
C ILE A 72 16.34 -14.01 11.38
N PHE A 73 15.38 -13.09 11.37
CA PHE A 73 15.58 -11.70 11.77
C PHE A 73 14.73 -11.37 12.98
N SER A 74 15.29 -10.64 13.94
CA SER A 74 14.52 -10.16 15.08
C SER A 74 13.47 -9.14 14.64
N SER A 75 12.36 -9.07 15.37
CA SER A 75 11.28 -8.12 15.09
C SER A 75 11.77 -6.67 15.16
N GLU A 76 12.75 -6.37 16.01
CA GLU A 76 13.36 -5.04 16.11
C GLU A 76 14.12 -4.66 14.83
N VAL A 77 14.87 -5.60 14.23
CA VAL A 77 15.57 -5.38 12.96
C VAL A 77 14.58 -5.10 11.84
N LEU A 78 13.50 -5.88 11.75
CA LEU A 78 12.46 -5.68 10.74
C LEU A 78 11.74 -4.34 10.93
N LEU A 79 11.37 -3.99 12.17
CA LEU A 79 10.71 -2.73 12.50
C LEU A 79 11.55 -1.50 12.13
N LYS A 80 12.86 -1.54 12.38
CA LYS A 80 13.77 -0.46 12.01
C LYS A 80 13.89 -0.29 10.49
N ALA A 81 13.82 -1.39 9.74
CA ALA A 81 14.08 -1.38 8.31
C ALA A 81 12.89 -0.97 7.43
N ILE A 82 11.65 -1.19 7.88
CA ILE A 82 10.45 -0.84 7.11
C ILE A 82 10.11 0.66 7.17
N PRO A 83 9.49 1.25 6.14
CA PRO A 83 9.05 2.64 6.15
C PRO A 83 7.87 2.90 7.08
N LEU A 84 6.95 1.95 7.26
CA LEU A 84 5.78 2.11 8.13
C LEU A 84 6.19 2.28 9.61
N LYS A 85 5.72 3.35 10.26
CA LYS A 85 5.97 3.67 11.66
C LYS A 85 4.68 3.70 12.48
N ILE A 86 4.86 3.58 13.80
CA ILE A 86 3.77 3.81 14.75
C ILE A 86 3.40 5.31 14.68
N GLN A 87 2.11 5.61 14.77
CA GLN A 87 1.46 6.91 14.55
C GLN A 87 1.29 7.32 13.08
N ASP A 88 1.76 6.53 12.12
CA ASP A 88 1.41 6.76 10.72
C ASP A 88 -0.08 6.50 10.47
N VAL A 89 -0.60 7.14 9.43
CA VAL A 89 -1.89 6.77 8.86
C VAL A 89 -1.73 5.40 8.16
N ALA A 90 -2.66 4.48 8.41
CA ALA A 90 -2.65 3.14 7.80
C ALA A 90 -2.89 3.22 6.29
N ASN A 91 -1.81 3.45 5.55
CA ASN A 91 -1.81 3.65 4.11
C ASN A 91 -1.36 2.36 3.40
N ALA A 92 -2.14 1.91 2.42
CA ALA A 92 -1.88 0.67 1.69
C ALA A 92 -0.52 0.68 0.96
N ASN A 93 -0.09 1.82 0.41
CA ASN A 93 1.19 1.92 -0.29
C ASN A 93 2.36 1.75 0.68
N ILE A 94 2.30 2.39 1.85
CA ILE A 94 3.36 2.27 2.87
C ILE A 94 3.41 0.84 3.44
N ILE A 95 2.25 0.18 3.60
CA ILE A 95 2.18 -1.22 4.02
C ILE A 95 2.84 -2.13 2.96
N MET A 96 2.54 -1.90 1.68
CA MET A 96 3.13 -2.66 0.58
C MET A 96 4.64 -2.45 0.48
N ASP A 97 5.11 -1.22 0.59
CA ASP A 97 6.55 -0.90 0.60
C ASP A 97 7.26 -1.57 1.78
N SER A 98 6.58 -1.66 2.92
CA SER A 98 7.08 -2.39 4.09
C SER A 98 7.21 -3.89 3.83
N MET A 99 6.23 -4.51 3.18
CA MET A 99 6.32 -5.91 2.76
C MET A 99 7.48 -6.14 1.79
N VAL A 100 7.64 -5.27 0.79
CA VAL A 100 8.76 -5.33 -0.17
C VAL A 100 10.09 -5.22 0.56
N LYS A 101 10.19 -4.30 1.53
CA LYS A 101 11.43 -4.11 2.29
C LYS A 101 11.79 -5.31 3.16
N ILE A 102 10.79 -5.92 3.81
CA ILE A 102 10.98 -7.20 4.54
C ILE A 102 11.48 -8.27 3.58
N ALA A 103 10.81 -8.46 2.42
CA ALA A 103 11.22 -9.47 1.44
C ALA A 103 12.65 -9.25 0.93
N GLN A 104 13.06 -8.00 0.71
CA GLN A 104 14.44 -7.66 0.32
C GLN A 104 15.47 -8.06 1.38
N ILE A 105 15.17 -7.85 2.66
CA ILE A 105 16.06 -8.26 3.76
C ILE A 105 16.26 -9.77 3.75
N TYR A 106 15.18 -10.55 3.61
CA TYR A 106 15.27 -12.01 3.52
C TYR A 106 16.02 -12.51 2.28
N LYS A 107 15.88 -11.81 1.15
CA LYS A 107 16.64 -12.10 -0.07
C LYS A 107 18.15 -12.03 0.16
N THR A 108 18.65 -11.18 1.05
CA THR A 108 20.10 -11.11 1.39
C THR A 108 20.64 -12.40 2.02
N LYS A 109 19.75 -13.24 2.55
CA LYS A 109 20.07 -14.56 3.12
C LYS A 109 19.71 -15.72 2.19
N ASN A 110 19.33 -15.43 0.95
CA ASN A 110 18.81 -16.40 -0.02
C ASN A 110 17.55 -17.15 0.48
N ILE A 111 16.76 -16.52 1.34
CA ILE A 111 15.54 -17.09 1.90
C ILE A 111 14.35 -16.52 1.16
N LYS A 112 13.46 -17.39 0.69
CA LYS A 112 12.18 -16.99 0.09
C LYS A 112 11.17 -16.79 1.21
N VAL A 113 10.34 -15.76 1.10
CA VAL A 113 9.30 -15.48 2.10
C VAL A 113 7.97 -15.18 1.45
N THR A 114 6.89 -15.60 2.11
CA THR A 114 5.54 -15.07 1.86
C THR A 114 5.16 -14.19 3.04
N ILE A 115 4.71 -12.95 2.77
CA ILE A 115 4.38 -11.97 3.81
C ILE A 115 2.90 -11.61 3.66
N THR A 116 2.16 -11.63 4.75
CA THR A 116 0.73 -11.25 4.77
C THR A 116 0.50 -10.19 5.85
N PRO A 117 0.02 -8.99 5.49
CA PRO A 117 -0.36 -7.99 6.47
C PRO A 117 -1.74 -8.31 7.02
N VAL A 118 -1.88 -8.34 8.33
CA VAL A 118 -3.14 -8.49 9.05
C VAL A 118 -3.43 -7.19 9.77
N LEU A 119 -4.54 -6.55 9.40
CA LEU A 119 -5.00 -5.31 10.02
C LEU A 119 -6.10 -5.64 11.03
N GLU A 120 -5.89 -5.26 12.29
CA GLU A 120 -6.90 -5.42 13.33
C GLU A 120 -7.28 -4.05 13.91
N LYS A 121 -8.55 -3.69 13.77
CA LYS A 121 -9.11 -2.46 14.31
C LYS A 121 -9.09 -2.51 15.84
N ILE A 122 -8.46 -1.52 16.47
CA ILE A 122 -8.46 -1.35 17.94
C ILE A 122 -9.60 -0.40 18.35
N ALA A 123 -9.78 0.68 17.59
CA ALA A 123 -10.82 1.68 17.81
C ALA A 123 -11.25 2.31 16.48
N ILE A 124 -12.21 3.24 16.50
CA ILE A 124 -12.76 3.88 15.29
C ILE A 124 -11.65 4.41 14.38
N SER A 125 -10.68 5.11 14.94
CA SER A 125 -9.56 5.76 14.23
C SER A 125 -8.20 5.11 14.53
N SER A 126 -8.16 3.85 14.94
CA SER A 126 -6.90 3.18 15.33
C SER A 126 -6.85 1.72 14.93
N THR A 127 -5.67 1.28 14.50
CA THR A 127 -5.41 -0.09 14.04
C THR A 127 -4.07 -0.62 14.55
N GLN A 128 -3.94 -1.94 14.64
CA GLN A 128 -2.65 -2.62 14.69
C GLN A 128 -2.40 -3.37 13.38
N ILE A 129 -1.13 -3.44 13.00
CA ILE A 129 -0.68 -4.14 11.80
C ILE A 129 0.28 -5.24 12.23
N GLN A 130 -0.05 -6.48 11.87
CA GLN A 130 0.82 -7.62 12.04
C GLN A 130 1.30 -8.11 10.67
N PHE A 131 2.60 -8.28 10.50
CA PHE A 131 3.16 -8.95 9.33
C PHE A 131 3.40 -10.42 9.65
N ASP A 132 2.57 -11.29 9.08
CA ASP A 132 2.75 -12.75 9.17
C ASP A 132 3.73 -13.20 8.09
N ILE A 133 4.87 -13.73 8.50
CA ILE A 133 5.98 -14.09 7.62
C ILE A 133 6.12 -15.61 7.58
N HIS A 134 6.05 -16.19 6.39
CA HIS A 134 6.29 -17.61 6.15
C HIS A 134 7.64 -17.76 5.44
N GLU A 135 8.63 -18.23 6.17
CA GLU A 135 9.99 -18.46 5.68
C GLU A 135 10.09 -19.81 4.96
N GLN A 136 10.64 -19.80 3.75
CA GLN A 136 10.95 -20.98 2.96
C GLN A 136 12.46 -21.07 2.83
N LEU A 137 13.05 -21.89 3.70
CA LEU A 137 14.46 -22.21 3.63
C LEU A 137 14.70 -22.96 2.33
N THR A 138 15.54 -22.39 1.46
CA THR A 138 16.04 -23.08 0.28
C THR A 138 17.02 -24.13 0.77
N GLY A 139 16.51 -25.33 1.05
CA GLY A 139 17.37 -26.47 1.34
C GLY A 139 18.26 -26.71 0.13
N ASN A 140 19.57 -26.62 0.32
CA ASN A 140 20.51 -27.27 -0.59
C ASN A 140 20.21 -28.77 -0.47
N ALA A 141 19.40 -29.29 -1.40
CA ALA A 141 19.41 -30.71 -1.69
C ALA A 141 20.80 -30.98 -2.30
N ASN A 142 21.68 -31.54 -1.47
CA ASN A 142 22.95 -32.10 -1.92
C ASN A 142 22.71 -33.23 -2.92
#